data_AF-A0AAJ5VUL4-F1
#
_entry.id   AF-A0AAJ5VUL4-F1
#
_cell.length_a   1.000
_cell.length_b   1.000
_cell.length_c   1.000
_cell.angle_alpha   90.00
_cell.angle_beta   90.00
_cell.angle_gamma   90.00
#
_symmetry.space_group_name_H-M   'P 1'
#
loop_
_entity.id
_entity.type
_entity.pdbx_description
1 polymer ?
#
loop_
_entity_poly.entity_id
_entity_poly.type
_entity_poly.pdbx_seq_one_letter_code
_entity_poly.pdbx_strand_id
1 'polypeptide(L)' 'MKTYDADKTATEARQASPRKMNLRVLVTSLIGIVVLFAVIYIVYSMTQQGVAS' A
#
# COMPACT_ATOMS: atom_id res chain seq x y z
N MET A 1 -20.88 -27.60 7.86
CA MET A 1 -19.86 -26.56 8.12
C MET A 1 -19.50 -26.66 9.60
N LYS A 2 -18.23 -26.88 9.97
CA LYS A 2 -17.81 -26.85 11.38
C LYS A 2 -17.78 -25.38 11.80
N THR A 3 -18.75 -24.97 12.62
CA THR A 3 -19.02 -23.56 12.97
C THR A 3 -18.15 -23.04 14.11
N TYR A 4 -17.53 -23.93 14.87
CA TYR A 4 -16.61 -23.59 15.94
C TYR A 4 -15.38 -24.49 15.87
N ASP A 5 -14.23 -23.85 15.98
CA ASP A 5 -12.93 -24.50 16.04
C ASP A 5 -12.27 -24.04 17.33
N ALA A 6 -12.35 -24.91 18.35
CA ALA A 6 -11.96 -24.60 19.73
C ALA A 6 -10.44 -24.39 19.86
N ASP A 7 -9.67 -24.88 18.89
CA ASP A 7 -8.21 -24.82 18.90
C ASP A 7 -7.68 -23.48 18.37
N LYS A 8 -8.55 -22.60 17.88
CA LYS A 8 -8.15 -21.27 17.39
C LYS A 8 -7.89 -20.31 18.52
N THR A 9 -6.78 -19.61 18.44
CA THR A 9 -6.49 -18.50 19.34
C THR A 9 -7.45 -17.33 19.10
N ALA A 10 -7.70 -16.50 20.12
CA ALA A 10 -8.57 -15.31 19.99
C ALA A 10 -8.11 -14.35 18.87
N THR A 11 -6.80 -14.33 18.58
CA THR A 11 -6.21 -13.54 17.49
C THR A 11 -6.57 -14.13 16.13
N GLU A 12 -6.48 -15.45 15.95
CA GLU A 12 -6.83 -16.13 14.70
C GLU A 12 -8.33 -16.11 14.42
N ALA A 13 -9.16 -16.15 15.46
CA ALA A 13 -10.61 -15.99 15.32
C ALA A 13 -11.02 -14.57 14.88
N ARG A 14 -10.22 -13.55 15.24
CA ARG A 14 -10.47 -12.14 14.91
C ARG A 14 -9.80 -11.68 13.62
N GLN A 15 -8.77 -12.38 13.17
CA GLN A 15 -8.09 -12.06 11.91
C GLN A 15 -8.88 -12.59 10.71
N ALA A 16 -9.39 -11.67 9.89
CA ALA A 16 -10.18 -11.97 8.70
C ALA A 16 -9.36 -12.69 7.62
N SER A 17 -9.44 -14.02 7.59
CA SER A 17 -9.03 -14.96 6.53
C SER A 17 -7.59 -14.90 5.94
N PRO A 18 -7.04 -16.02 5.45
CA PRO A 18 -5.65 -16.13 5.00
C PRO A 18 -5.31 -15.46 3.66
N ARG A 19 -6.16 -14.59 3.09
CA ARG A 19 -5.73 -13.72 1.98
C ARG A 19 -4.79 -12.65 2.54
N LYS A 20 -3.55 -13.06 2.80
CA LYS A 20 -2.36 -12.27 3.18
C LYS A 20 -1.95 -11.30 2.06
N MET A 21 -2.90 -10.52 1.54
CA MET A 21 -2.68 -9.51 0.51
C MET A 21 -2.58 -8.09 1.09
N ASN A 22 -3.06 -7.86 2.31
CA ASN A 22 -3.26 -6.49 2.80
C ASN A 22 -1.94 -5.72 2.91
N LEU A 23 -0.93 -6.21 3.62
CA LEU A 23 0.28 -5.40 3.81
C LEU A 23 1.14 -5.29 2.54
N ARG A 24 1.34 -6.38 1.80
CA ARG A 24 2.18 -6.36 0.59
C ARG A 24 1.58 -5.46 -0.49
N VAL A 25 0.26 -5.55 -0.74
CA VAL A 25 -0.41 -4.70 -1.74
C VAL A 25 -0.40 -3.24 -1.31
N LEU A 26 -0.71 -2.96 -0.03
CA LEU A 26 -0.66 -1.60 0.52
C LEU A 26 0.73 -0.97 0.40
N VAL A 27 1.80 -1.72 0.66
CA VAL A 27 3.17 -1.22 0.53
C VAL A 27 3.52 -0.99 -0.94
N THR A 28 3.20 -1.91 -1.84
CA THR A 28 3.48 -1.73 -3.27
C THR A 28 2.71 -0.57 -3.89
N SER A 29 1.45 -0.36 -3.49
CA SER A 29 0.65 0.76 -3.99
C SER A 29 1.13 2.10 -3.44
N LEU A 30 1.52 2.15 -2.16
CA LEU A 30 2.11 3.34 -1.55
C LEU A 30 3.41 3.75 -2.26
N ILE A 31 4.31 2.80 -2.52
CA ILE A 31 5.56 3.06 -3.25
C ILE A 31 5.26 3.62 -4.64
N GLY A 32 4.32 3.03 -5.38
CA GLY A 32 3.94 3.50 -6.71
C GLY A 32 3.44 4.96 -6.71
N ILE A 33 2.61 5.33 -5.73
CA ILE A 33 2.13 6.71 -5.58
C ILE A 33 3.29 7.66 -5.27
N VAL A 34 4.17 7.32 -4.33
CA VAL A 34 5.33 8.18 -3.97
C VAL A 34 6.24 8.40 -5.18
N VAL A 35 6.54 7.35 -5.94
CA VAL A 35 7.37 7.45 -7.16
C VAL A 35 6.71 8.33 -8.21
N LEU A 36 5.40 8.16 -8.43
CA LEU A 36 4.64 8.99 -9.39
C LEU A 36 4.74 10.49 -9.05
N PHE A 37 4.54 10.85 -7.78
CA PHE A 37 4.63 12.24 -7.35
C PHE A 37 6.06 12.79 -7.43
N ALA A 38 7.08 11.97 -7.13
CA ALA A 38 8.47 12.37 -7.29
C ALA A 38 8.79 12.73 -8.75
N VAL A 39 8.33 11.92 -9.71
CA VAL A 39 8.49 12.20 -11.14
C VAL A 39 7.78 13.49 -11.53
N ILE A 40 6.53 13.68 -11.11
CA ILE A 40 5.77 14.92 -11.39
C ILE A 40 6.50 16.14 -10.84
N TYR A 41 7.03 16.06 -9.62
CA TYR A 41 7.76 17.15 -8.99
C TYR A 41 9.04 17.51 -9.74
N ILE A 42 9.81 16.50 -10.18
CA ILE A 42 11.03 16.73 -10.97
C ILE A 42 10.70 17.42 -12.29
N VAL A 43 9.72 16.91 -13.04
CA VAL A 43 9.29 17.50 -14.31
C VAL A 43 8.82 18.95 -14.10
N TYR A 44 7.99 19.19 -13.08
CA TYR A 44 7.54 20.53 -12.73
C TYR A 44 8.69 21.47 -12.38
N SER A 45 9.68 21.01 -11.61
CA SER A 45 10.84 21.82 -11.24
C SER A 45 11.69 22.18 -12.47
N MET A 46 11.89 21.23 -13.39
CA MET A 46 12.63 21.48 -14.63
C MET A 46 11.91 22.47 -15.55
N THR A 47 10.58 22.38 -15.67
CA THR A 47 9.81 23.33 -16.50
C THR A 47 9.76 24.72 -15.87
N GLN A 48 9.69 24.83 -14.54
CA GLN A 48 9.74 26.13 -13.86
C GLN A 48 11.10 26.81 -14.00
N GLN A 49 12.20 26.07 -13.87
CA GLN A 49 13.55 26.64 -14.02
C GLN A 49 13.77 27.21 -15.43
N GLY A 50 13.25 26.55 -16.48
CA GLY A 50 13.34 27.04 -17.85
C GLY A 50 12.35 28.17 -18.21
N VAL A 51 11.34 28.45 -17.38
CA VAL A 51 10.41 29.59 -17.55
C VAL A 51 10.89 30.82 -16.76
N ALA A 52 11.69 30.63 -15.72
CA ALA A 52 12.21 31.70 -14.85
C ALA A 52 13.58 32.26 -15.30
N SER A 53 14.20 31.68 -16.33
CA SER A 53 15.43 32.15 -16.98
C SER A 53 15.11 32.85 -18.30
#